data_AF-X7Z116-F1
#
_entry.id   AF-X7Z116-F1
#
_cell.length_a   1.000
_cell.length_b   1.000
_cell.length_c   1.000
_cell.angle_alpha   90.00
_cell.angle_beta   90.00
_cell.angle_gamma   90.00
#
_symmetry.space_group_name_H-M   'P 1'
#
loop_
_entity.id
_entity.type
_entity.pdbx_description
1 polymer ?
#
loop_
_entity_poly.entity_id
_entity_poly.type
_entity_poly.pdbx_seq_one_letter_code
_entity_poly.pdbx_strand_id
1 'polypeptide(L)'
;MKGKARCCAKKPAECCGQVAGTGTLRYLLRLVRAALQDAVDEELLARNVARQVKMPAGSIRKVTPWSAEEARMFLETARHDRLYALWAVALAIGLRRGEALGLRWVDVDLVNGRVVIAKALSRVGTNLALRVRERRSSSS
;
A
#
# COMPACT_ATOMS: atom_id res chain seq x y z
N MET A 1 1.38 -31.82 25.88
CA MET A 1 1.00 -30.62 26.66
C MET A 1 1.35 -29.38 25.85
N LYS A 2 0.36 -28.59 25.38
CA LYS A 2 0.63 -27.34 24.66
C LYS A 2 0.95 -26.25 25.69
N GLY A 3 2.19 -25.78 25.73
CA GLY A 3 2.59 -24.67 26.59
C GLY A 3 1.77 -23.42 26.27
N LYS A 4 1.31 -22.69 27.30
CA LYS A 4 0.66 -21.38 27.12
C LYS A 4 1.65 -20.47 26.39
N ALA A 5 1.26 -19.94 25.22
CA ALA A 5 2.05 -18.95 24.51
C ALA A 5 2.34 -17.76 25.45
N ARG A 6 3.60 -17.36 25.58
CA ARG A 6 4.00 -16.18 26.37
C ARG A 6 4.55 -15.13 25.40
N CYS A 7 4.06 -13.89 25.48
CA CYS A 7 4.60 -12.78 24.70
C CYS A 7 5.78 -12.18 25.47
N CYS A 8 6.94 -12.02 24.81
CA CYS A 8 8.16 -11.50 25.44
C CYS A 8 8.12 -9.99 25.74
N ALA A 9 7.13 -9.25 25.22
CA ALA A 9 7.11 -7.78 25.25
C ALA A 9 6.23 -7.15 26.35
N LYS A 10 5.32 -7.90 27.00
CA LYS A 10 4.47 -7.36 28.10
C LYS A 10 5.11 -7.62 29.47
N LYS A 11 4.98 -6.65 30.39
CA LYS A 11 5.25 -6.82 31.82
C LYS A 11 3.96 -6.51 32.62
N PRO A 12 3.41 -7.47 33.39
CA PRO A 12 3.85 -8.86 33.56
C PRO A 12 3.74 -9.69 32.27
N ALA A 13 4.44 -10.82 32.22
CA ALA A 13 4.54 -11.69 31.04
C ALA A 13 3.20 -12.38 30.73
N GLU A 14 2.32 -11.66 30.02
CA GLU A 14 1.03 -12.13 29.56
C GLU A 14 0.98 -12.15 28.03
N CYS A 15 0.34 -13.16 27.44
CA CYS A 15 0.12 -13.20 26.01
C CYS A 15 -0.79 -12.02 25.60
N CYS A 16 -0.31 -11.14 24.72
CA CYS A 16 -1.13 -10.04 24.21
C CYS A 16 -2.23 -10.50 23.23
N GLY A 17 -2.26 -11.78 22.87
CA GLY A 17 -3.18 -12.34 21.87
C GLY A 17 -2.97 -11.82 20.45
N GLN A 18 -1.99 -10.94 20.24
CA GLN A 18 -1.70 -10.36 18.93
C GLN A 18 -0.94 -11.37 18.08
N VAL A 19 -1.53 -11.72 16.95
CA VAL A 19 -0.87 -12.45 15.87
C VAL A 19 -0.74 -11.53 14.67
N ALA A 20 0.29 -11.74 13.85
CA ALA A 20 0.42 -10.99 12.61
C ALA A 20 -0.84 -11.19 11.75
N GLY A 21 -1.31 -10.11 11.13
CA GLY A 21 -2.47 -10.17 10.24
C GLY A 21 -2.24 -11.17 9.09
N THR A 22 -3.32 -11.76 8.58
CA THR A 22 -3.26 -12.76 7.51
C THR A 22 -2.51 -12.27 6.26
N GLY A 23 -2.63 -10.96 5.94
CA GLY A 23 -1.87 -10.31 4.88
C GLY A 23 -0.36 -10.30 5.14
N THR A 24 0.05 -9.94 6.37
CA THR A 24 1.46 -9.98 6.79
C THR A 24 2.02 -11.39 6.72
N LEU A 25 1.30 -12.37 7.26
CA LEU A 25 1.72 -13.77 7.19
C LEU A 25 1.89 -14.26 5.76
N ARG A 26 0.97 -13.88 4.85
CA ARG A 26 1.04 -14.22 3.43
C ARG A 26 2.26 -13.59 2.76
N TYR A 27 2.55 -12.33 3.08
CA TYR A 27 3.73 -11.62 2.59
C TYR A 27 5.02 -12.30 3.07
N LEU A 28 5.13 -12.60 4.37
CA LEU A 28 6.28 -13.30 4.93
C LEU A 28 6.47 -14.68 4.29
N LEU A 29 5.39 -15.46 4.15
CA LEU A 29 5.47 -16.77 3.50
C LEU A 29 5.92 -16.65 2.03
N ARG A 30 5.52 -15.58 1.33
CA ARG A 30 5.98 -15.32 -0.04
C ARG A 30 7.49 -15.05 -0.09
N LEU A 31 7.99 -14.23 0.83
CA LEU A 31 9.42 -13.95 0.94
C LEU A 31 10.22 -15.22 1.26
N VAL A 32 9.79 -15.99 2.26
CA VAL A 32 10.47 -17.24 2.66
C VAL A 32 10.46 -18.25 1.51
N ARG A 33 9.35 -18.36 0.78
CA ARG A 33 9.29 -19.22 -0.42
C ARG A 33 10.26 -18.80 -1.50
N ALA A 34 10.40 -17.49 -1.75
CA ALA A 34 11.35 -16.98 -2.73
C ALA A 34 12.79 -17.28 -2.29
N ALA A 35 13.18 -16.88 -1.09
CA ALA A 35 14.53 -17.11 -0.57
C ALA A 35 14.93 -18.60 -0.53
N LEU A 36 14.01 -19.49 -0.13
CA LEU A 36 14.27 -20.94 -0.16
C LEU A 36 14.24 -21.52 -1.58
N GLN A 37 13.62 -20.85 -2.55
CA GLN A 37 13.70 -21.27 -3.95
C GLN A 37 15.06 -20.88 -4.52
N ASP A 38 15.51 -19.65 -4.26
CA ASP A 38 16.84 -19.18 -4.66
C ASP A 38 17.94 -20.12 -4.12
N ALA A 39 17.84 -20.54 -2.85
CA ALA A 39 18.80 -21.50 -2.27
C ALA A 39 18.71 -22.92 -2.87
N VAL A 40 17.58 -23.32 -3.45
CA VAL A 40 17.48 -24.58 -4.20
C VAL A 40 18.10 -24.43 -5.58
N ASP A 41 17.87 -23.29 -6.23
CA ASP A 41 18.40 -22.99 -7.55
C ASP A 41 19.94 -22.83 -7.51
N GLU A 42 20.49 -22.37 -6.38
CA GLU A 42 21.93 -22.36 -6.07
C GLU A 42 22.47 -23.71 -5.53
N GLU A 43 21.64 -24.76 -5.54
CA GLU A 43 21.98 -26.12 -5.07
C GLU A 43 22.42 -26.22 -3.58
N LEU A 44 22.19 -25.17 -2.78
CA LEU A 44 22.45 -25.16 -1.34
C LEU A 44 21.44 -26.01 -0.56
N LEU A 45 20.23 -26.15 -1.11
CA LEU A 45 19.16 -26.96 -0.55
C LEU A 45 18.62 -27.93 -1.60
N ALA A 46 18.36 -29.17 -1.18
CA ALA A 46 17.75 -30.16 -2.06
C ALA A 46 16.27 -29.85 -2.41
N ARG A 47 15.56 -29.09 -1.55
CA ARG A 47 14.15 -28.74 -1.79
C ARG A 47 13.65 -27.55 -0.95
N ASN A 48 12.66 -26.85 -1.49
CA ASN A 48 11.97 -25.75 -0.83
C ASN A 48 10.79 -26.27 0.02
N VAL A 49 10.99 -26.39 1.33
CA VAL A 49 9.96 -26.87 2.28
C VAL A 49 8.77 -25.89 2.45
N ALA A 50 8.99 -24.60 2.22
CA ALA A 50 7.93 -23.59 2.41
C ALA A 50 6.81 -23.70 1.35
N ARG A 51 7.04 -24.40 0.24
CA ARG A 51 6.00 -24.69 -0.77
C ARG A 51 4.85 -25.52 -0.20
N GLN A 52 5.12 -26.40 0.78
CA GLN A 52 4.13 -27.30 1.38
C GLN A 52 3.25 -26.62 2.43
N VAL A 53 3.64 -25.44 2.90
CA VAL A 53 2.90 -24.69 3.93
C VAL A 53 1.55 -24.24 3.36
N LYS A 54 0.45 -24.75 3.92
CA LYS A 54 -0.90 -24.30 3.58
C LYS A 54 -1.20 -22.99 4.32
N MET A 55 -1.48 -21.94 3.56
CA MET A 55 -1.89 -20.66 4.13
C MET A 55 -3.40 -20.68 4.38
N PRO A 56 -3.89 -20.31 5.58
CA PRO A 56 -5.32 -20.11 5.76
C PRO A 56 -5.83 -19.08 4.75
N ALA A 57 -7.03 -19.33 4.21
CA ALA A 57 -7.69 -18.42 3.29
C ALA A 57 -7.93 -17.08 4.01
N GLY A 58 -7.04 -16.12 3.79
CA GLY A 58 -7.23 -14.77 4.30
C GLY A 58 -8.48 -14.16 3.69
N SER A 59 -9.29 -13.48 4.50
CA SER A 59 -10.34 -12.61 3.99
C SER A 59 -9.68 -11.46 3.22
N ILE A 60 -9.95 -11.38 1.92
CA ILE A 60 -9.69 -10.16 1.18
C ILE A 60 -10.71 -9.16 1.69
N ARG A 61 -10.26 -8.10 2.35
CA ARG A 61 -11.15 -6.97 2.65
C ARG A 61 -11.54 -6.35 1.31
N LYS A 62 -12.76 -6.62 0.86
CA LYS A 62 -13.31 -5.97 -0.33
C LYS A 62 -13.45 -4.49 0.01
N VAL A 63 -12.74 -3.65 -0.75
CA VAL A 63 -12.99 -2.22 -0.75
C VAL A 63 -14.21 -2.01 -1.63
N THR A 64 -15.28 -1.47 -1.06
CA THR A 64 -16.44 -1.03 -1.84
C THR A 64 -16.11 0.34 -2.41
N PRO A 65 -15.90 0.48 -3.73
CA PRO A 65 -15.71 1.79 -4.34
C PRO A 65 -17.01 2.60 -4.25
N TRP A 66 -16.89 3.93 -4.25
CA TRP A 66 -18.06 4.79 -4.38
C TRP A 66 -18.72 4.64 -5.74
N SER A 67 -20.05 4.76 -5.77
CA SER A 67 -20.78 4.98 -7.01
C SER A 67 -20.48 6.38 -7.56
N ALA A 68 -20.85 6.62 -8.82
CA ALA A 68 -20.69 7.95 -9.41
C ALA A 68 -21.56 8.99 -8.69
N GLU A 69 -22.72 8.60 -8.20
CA GLU A 69 -23.66 9.43 -7.43
C GLU A 69 -23.07 9.79 -6.06
N GLU A 70 -22.49 8.82 -5.36
CA GLU A 70 -21.82 9.06 -4.07
C GLU A 70 -20.62 10.00 -4.24
N ALA A 71 -19.82 9.81 -5.30
CA ALA A 71 -18.69 10.69 -5.59
C ALA A 71 -19.15 12.12 -5.94
N ARG A 72 -20.24 12.29 -6.70
CA ARG A 72 -20.84 13.61 -6.97
C ARG A 72 -21.36 14.26 -5.70
N MET A 73 -22.09 13.52 -4.86
CA MET A 73 -22.60 14.02 -3.58
C MET A 73 -21.47 14.49 -2.66
N PHE A 74 -20.36 13.75 -2.63
CA PHE A 74 -19.17 14.16 -1.89
C PHE A 74 -18.60 15.48 -2.42
N LEU A 75 -18.46 15.64 -3.75
CA LEU A 75 -17.96 16.88 -4.33
C LEU A 75 -18.90 18.06 -4.09
N GLU A 76 -20.22 17.87 -4.19
CA GLU A 76 -21.19 18.92 -3.87
C GLU A 76 -21.10 19.34 -2.40
N THR A 77 -20.95 18.39 -1.49
CA THR A 77 -20.76 18.68 -0.06
C THR A 77 -19.44 19.42 0.20
N ALA A 78 -18.39 19.10 -0.55
CA ALA A 78 -17.07 19.72 -0.42
C ALA A 78 -16.91 21.03 -1.21
N ARG A 79 -17.98 21.58 -1.83
CA ARG A 79 -17.94 22.79 -2.71
C ARG A 79 -17.16 23.98 -2.12
N HIS A 80 -17.28 24.19 -0.82
CA HIS A 80 -16.65 25.31 -0.11
C HIS A 80 -15.41 24.89 0.70
N ASP A 81 -14.98 23.62 0.60
CA ASP A 81 -13.75 23.16 1.23
C ASP A 81 -12.54 23.69 0.45
N ARG A 82 -11.51 24.16 1.16
CA ARG A 82 -10.29 24.68 0.52
C ARG A 82 -9.59 23.66 -0.40
N LEU A 83 -9.82 22.37 -0.19
CA LEU A 83 -9.26 21.27 -0.96
C LEU A 83 -10.20 20.76 -2.06
N TYR A 84 -11.32 21.44 -2.33
CA TYR A 84 -12.27 21.05 -3.37
C TYR A 84 -11.59 20.72 -4.71
N ALA A 85 -10.71 21.59 -5.20
CA ALA A 85 -9.99 21.37 -6.45
C ALA A 85 -9.13 20.08 -6.40
N LEU A 86 -8.48 19.80 -5.27
CA LEU A 86 -7.70 18.58 -5.08
C LEU A 86 -8.60 17.34 -5.11
N TRP A 87 -9.76 17.40 -4.47
CA TRP A 87 -10.73 16.31 -4.46
C TRP A 87 -11.31 16.04 -5.85
N ALA A 88 -11.66 17.09 -6.58
CA ALA A 88 -12.16 17.00 -7.94
C ALA A 88 -11.13 16.32 -8.86
N VAL A 89 -9.87 16.77 -8.83
CA VAL A 89 -8.80 16.16 -9.61
C VAL A 89 -8.53 14.72 -9.17
N ALA A 90 -8.47 14.46 -7.86
CA ALA A 90 -8.21 13.12 -7.34
C ALA A 90 -9.26 12.10 -7.78
N LEU A 91 -10.54 12.49 -7.81
CA LEU A 91 -11.64 11.64 -8.29
C LEU A 91 -11.64 11.52 -9.82
N ALA A 92 -11.31 12.58 -10.55
CA ALA A 92 -11.33 12.58 -12.01
C ALA A 92 -10.24 11.69 -12.64
N ILE A 93 -9.02 11.70 -12.08
CA ILE A 93 -7.88 10.96 -12.65
C ILE A 93 -7.33 9.85 -11.74
N GLY A 94 -7.98 9.60 -10.60
CA GLY A 94 -7.62 8.52 -9.68
C GLY A 94 -6.30 8.72 -8.95
N LEU A 95 -6.03 9.92 -8.44
CA LEU A 95 -4.78 10.21 -7.72
C LEU A 95 -4.65 9.36 -6.45
N ARG A 96 -3.49 8.74 -6.27
CA ARG A 96 -3.14 8.14 -4.99
C ARG A 96 -2.84 9.24 -3.97
N ARG A 97 -3.12 8.98 -2.68
CA ARG A 97 -2.84 9.94 -1.59
C ARG A 97 -1.42 10.53 -1.63
N GLY A 98 -0.41 9.70 -1.91
CA GLY A 98 0.97 10.19 -2.02
C GLY A 98 1.16 11.16 -3.20
N GLU A 99 0.50 10.91 -4.33
CA GLU A 99 0.55 11.75 -5.53
C GLU A 99 -0.18 13.08 -5.29
N ALA A 100 -1.37 13.04 -4.69
CA ALA A 100 -2.11 14.24 -4.29
C ALA A 100 -1.28 15.14 -3.35
N LEU A 101 -0.57 14.55 -2.39
CA LEU A 101 0.31 15.28 -1.47
C LEU A 101 1.65 15.72 -2.10
N GLY A 102 2.04 15.11 -3.22
CA GLY A 102 3.26 15.44 -3.96
C GLY A 102 3.06 16.44 -5.08
N LEU A 103 1.81 16.78 -5.40
CA LEU A 103 1.46 17.69 -6.49
C LEU A 103 1.85 19.13 -6.16
N ARG A 104 2.48 19.81 -7.11
CA ARG A 104 2.88 21.22 -6.97
C ARG A 104 2.27 22.05 -8.10
N TRP A 105 2.16 23.36 -7.87
CA TRP A 105 1.66 24.29 -8.88
C TRP A 105 2.43 24.27 -10.20
N VAL A 106 3.76 24.07 -10.15
CA VAL A 106 4.61 23.94 -11.35
C VAL A 106 4.27 22.72 -12.20
N ASP A 107 3.55 21.75 -11.65
CA ASP A 107 3.16 20.52 -12.32
C ASP A 107 1.70 20.62 -12.86
N VAL A 108 1.04 21.79 -12.73
CA VAL A 108 -0.34 22.06 -13.17
C VAL A 108 -0.32 23.13 -14.28
N ASP A 109 -0.85 22.77 -15.44
CA ASP A 109 -1.06 23.68 -16.56
C ASP A 109 -2.56 23.90 -16.75
N LEU A 110 -3.05 25.02 -16.21
CA LEU A 110 -4.46 25.40 -16.30
C LEU A 110 -4.85 25.89 -17.70
N VAL A 111 -3.90 26.37 -18.50
CA VAL A 111 -4.15 26.87 -19.87
C VAL A 111 -4.48 25.70 -20.78
N ASN A 112 -3.70 24.62 -20.68
CA ASN A 112 -3.88 23.42 -21.49
C ASN A 112 -4.72 22.32 -20.80
N GLY A 113 -5.19 22.56 -19.58
CA GLY A 113 -5.97 21.59 -18.80
C GLY A 113 -5.19 20.32 -18.46
N ARG A 114 -3.88 20.42 -18.21
CA ARG A 114 -2.98 19.27 -17.98
C ARG A 114 -2.44 19.27 -16.56
N VAL A 115 -2.26 18.07 -16.00
CA VAL A 115 -1.55 17.88 -14.74
C VAL A 115 -0.52 16.77 -14.89
N VAL A 116 0.70 17.03 -14.41
CA VAL A 116 1.82 16.07 -14.50
C VAL A 116 2.10 15.52 -13.12
N ILE A 117 1.89 14.22 -12.93
CA ILE A 117 2.16 13.56 -11.64
C ILE A 117 3.65 13.17 -11.56
N ALA A 118 4.48 14.14 -11.19
CA ALA A 118 5.93 14.01 -11.16
C ALA A 118 6.48 13.45 -9.84
N LYS A 119 5.77 13.65 -8.72
CA LYS A 119 6.23 13.26 -7.38
C LYS A 119 5.12 12.62 -6.57
N ALA A 120 5.51 11.76 -5.64
CA ALA A 120 4.62 11.22 -4.62
C ALA A 120 5.27 11.32 -3.24
N LEU A 121 4.53 11.85 -2.27
CA LEU A 121 4.97 11.86 -0.88
C LEU A 121 4.83 10.47 -0.27
N SER A 122 5.92 9.96 0.29
CA SER A 122 6.00 8.67 0.97
C SER A 122 6.54 8.85 2.38
N ARG A 123 6.16 7.96 3.30
CA ARG A 123 6.75 7.91 4.64
C ARG A 123 7.87 6.86 4.63
N VAL A 124 9.06 7.25 5.08
CA VAL A 124 10.23 6.38 5.22
C VAL A 124 10.70 6.48 6.66
N GLY A 125 10.39 5.45 7.46
CA GLY A 125 10.55 5.50 8.91
C GLY A 125 9.68 6.61 9.51
N THR A 126 10.29 7.51 10.29
CA THR A 126 9.65 8.69 10.87
C THR A 126 9.56 9.87 9.89
N ASN A 127 10.34 9.86 8.82
CA ASN A 127 10.48 10.99 7.90
C ASN A 127 9.50 10.91 6.72
N LEU A 128 9.19 12.08 6.15
CA LEU A 128 8.45 12.23 4.90
C LEU A 128 9.45 12.49 3.77
N ALA A 129 9.37 11.71 2.71
CA ALA A 129 10.24 11.80 1.54
C ALA A 129 9.40 11.91 0.26
N LEU A 130 9.67 12.94 -0.53
CA LEU A 130 9.14 13.07 -1.89
C LEU A 130 9.91 12.12 -2.81
N ARG A 131 9.21 11.15 -3.37
CA ARG A 131 9.76 10.26 -4.40
C ARG A 131 9.43 10.82 -5.77
N VAL A 132 10.47 11.05 -6.58
CA VAL A 132 10.31 11.39 -7.98
C VAL A 132 9.82 10.15 -8.72
N ARG A 133 8.81 10.34 -9.57
CA ARG A 133 8.32 9.31 -10.45
C ARG A 133 9.12 9.42 -11.75
N GLU A 134 9.88 8.37 -12.06
CA GLU A 134 10.56 8.25 -13.35
C GLU A 134 9.52 8.46 -14.47
N ARG A 135 9.78 9.39 -15.40
CA ARG A 135 8.96 9.45 -16.62
C ARG A 135 9.20 8.13 -17.35
N ARG A 136 8.17 7.29 -17.43
CA ARG A 136 8.12 6.35 -18.54
C ARG A 136 7.98 7.22 -19.79
N SER A 137 9.09 7.43 -20.49
CA SER A 137 9.07 7.89 -21.87
C SER A 137 8.23 6.88 -22.64
N SER A 138 6.99 7.25 -22.95
CA SER A 138 6.26 6.62 -24.04
C SER A 138 7.05 6.96 -25.30
N SER A 139 7.90 6.02 -25.71
CA SER A 139 8.52 6.01 -27.03
C SER A 139 7.42 6.08 -28.08
N SER A 140 7.64 6.98 -29.03
CA SER A 140 6.96 7.30 -30.29
C SER A 140 5.88 6.34 -30.79
#